data_AF-A0A7V4UEX0-F1
#
_entry.id   AF-A0A7V4UEX0-F1
#
_cell.length_a   1.000
_cell.length_b   1.000
_cell.length_c   1.000
_cell.angle_alpha   90.00
_cell.angle_beta   90.00
_cell.angle_gamma   90.00
#
_symmetry.space_group_name_H-M   'P 1'
#
loop_
_entity.id
_entity.type
_entity.pdbx_description
1 polymer ?
#
loop_
_entity_poly.entity_id
_entity_poly.type
_entity_poly.pdbx_seq_one_letter_code
_entity_poly.pdbx_strand_id
1 'polypeptide(L)'
;MLTIRWHPTDRELRQFAGLWFPAFWLLVVLIGRLWRLAPAAVTIIAAVVVLVAVMGLVRPHSVRPVYVAWMCAAYPIGWLVSHLLLAGVFYLLITPLACVLRWTGRDKLGLRFDPGGATYWQRRPPAPPRERYFRQF
;
A
#
# COMPACT_ATOMS: atom_id res chain seq x y z
N MET A 1 -7.01 5.28 -5.61
CA MET A 1 -6.13 6.38 -6.07
C MET A 1 -5.73 7.19 -4.84
N LEU A 2 -4.47 7.15 -4.44
CA LEU A 2 -3.97 8.03 -3.38
C LEU A 2 -3.98 9.47 -3.96
N THR A 3 -4.75 10.38 -3.38
CA THR A 3 -4.74 11.79 -3.80
C THR A 3 -3.86 12.54 -2.81
N ILE A 4 -2.78 13.16 -3.28
CA ILE A 4 -1.92 14.00 -2.44
C ILE A 4 -2.78 15.15 -1.90
N ARG A 5 -3.04 15.14 -0.60
CA ARG A 5 -3.83 16.18 0.05
C ARG A 5 -2.96 17.42 0.25
N TRP A 6 -3.02 18.34 -0.72
CA TRP A 6 -2.29 19.61 -0.72
C TRP A 6 -2.67 20.57 0.41
N HIS A 7 -3.86 20.38 1.00
CA HIS A 7 -4.37 21.12 2.15
C HIS A 7 -4.63 20.15 3.33
N PRO A 8 -3.56 19.73 4.02
CA PRO A 8 -3.70 18.83 5.17
C PRO A 8 -4.35 19.57 6.34
N THR A 9 -5.16 18.84 7.10
CA THR A 9 -5.91 19.38 8.25
C THR A 9 -4.96 19.60 9.43
N ASP A 10 -5.16 20.60 10.29
CA ASP A 10 -4.27 20.89 11.44
C ASP A 10 -4.06 19.69 12.39
N ARG A 11 -5.00 18.74 12.40
CA ARG A 11 -4.88 17.48 13.14
C ARG A 11 -3.88 16.52 12.49
N GLU A 12 -3.86 16.44 11.16
CA GLU A 12 -2.93 15.60 10.39
C GLU A 12 -1.49 16.13 10.51
N LEU A 13 -1.29 17.45 10.48
CA LEU A 13 0.03 18.04 10.72
C LEU A 13 0.53 17.76 12.14
N ARG A 14 -0.35 17.86 13.15
CA ARG A 14 0.02 17.56 14.55
C ARG A 14 0.33 16.09 14.78
N GLN A 15 -0.41 15.18 14.15
CA GLN A 15 -0.13 13.75 14.22
C GLN A 15 1.17 13.39 13.49
N PHE A 16 1.39 13.99 12.32
CA PHE A 16 2.65 13.84 11.59
C PHE A 16 3.81 14.33 12.45
N ALA A 17 3.71 15.53 13.02
CA ALA A 17 4.70 16.06 13.94
C ALA A 17 4.93 15.13 15.15
N GLY A 18 3.89 14.81 15.90
CA GLY A 18 4.01 14.02 17.13
C GLY A 18 4.55 12.60 16.91
N LEU A 19 4.24 11.97 15.78
CA LEU A 19 4.63 10.59 15.49
C LEU A 19 5.97 10.49 14.73
N TRP A 20 6.17 11.33 13.71
CA TRP A 20 7.34 11.24 12.84
C TRP A 20 8.57 11.90 13.45
N PHE A 21 8.44 12.94 14.30
CA PHE A 21 9.62 13.57 14.91
C PHE A 21 10.42 12.64 15.85
N PRO A 22 9.80 11.89 16.79
CA PRO A 22 10.56 10.93 17.59
C PRO A 22 11.14 9.80 16.73
N ALA A 23 10.43 9.38 15.68
CA ALA A 23 10.92 8.37 14.73
C ALA A 23 12.15 8.86 13.94
N PHE A 24 12.12 10.08 13.41
CA PHE A 24 13.25 10.70 12.70
C PHE A 24 14.44 10.94 13.63
N TRP A 25 14.19 11.40 14.87
CA TRP A 25 15.24 11.57 15.86
C TRP A 25 15.94 10.24 16.17
N LEU A 26 15.16 9.18 16.43
CA LEU A 26 15.69 7.84 16.67
C LEU A 26 16.49 7.34 15.46
N LEU A 27 15.97 7.55 14.24
CA LEU A 27 16.64 7.16 12.99
C LEU A 27 18.00 7.86 12.82
N VAL A 28 18.07 9.18 13.04
CA VAL A 28 19.32 9.96 12.95
C VAL A 28 20.34 9.48 13.97
N VAL A 29 19.92 9.24 15.22
CA VAL A 29 20.80 8.73 16.27
C VAL A 29 21.30 7.32 15.94
N LEU A 30 20.44 6.45 15.41
CA LEU A 30 20.77 5.06 15.09
C LEU A 30 21.72 4.97 13.88
N ILE A 31 21.47 5.76 12.82
CA ILE A 31 22.38 5.88 11.66
C ILE A 31 23.72 6.46 12.10
N GLY A 32 23.72 7.53 12.91
CA GLY A 32 24.94 8.14 13.43
C GLY A 32 25.80 7.16 14.23
N ARG A 33 25.17 6.31 15.05
CA ARG A 33 25.85 5.23 15.78
C ARG A 33 26.37 4.12 14.86
N LEU A 34 25.57 3.69 13.88
CA LEU A 34 25.90 2.57 13.00
C LEU A 34 27.02 2.93 12.00
N TRP A 35 27.09 4.18 11.57
CA TRP A 35 28.07 4.67 10.59
C TRP A 35 29.29 5.37 11.24
N ARG A 36 29.38 5.38 12.58
CA ARG A 36 30.47 6.00 13.36
C ARG A 36 30.75 7.46 12.95
N LEU A 37 29.69 8.23 12.66
CA LEU A 37 29.86 9.66 12.40
C LEU A 37 30.38 10.36 13.66
N ALA A 38 31.12 11.46 13.47
CA ALA A 38 31.59 12.28 14.58
C ALA A 38 30.40 12.65 15.49
N PRO A 39 30.51 12.44 16.82
CA PRO A 39 29.38 12.61 17.73
C PRO A 39 28.81 14.03 17.69
N ALA A 40 29.66 15.04 17.42
CA ALA A 40 29.26 16.43 17.24
C ALA A 40 28.36 16.66 16.02
N ALA A 41 28.60 15.96 14.90
CA ALA A 41 27.75 16.09 13.72
C ALA A 41 26.36 15.49 13.96
N VAL A 42 26.30 14.34 14.64
CA VAL A 42 25.04 13.68 15.00
C VAL A 42 24.23 14.52 15.97
N THR A 43 24.86 15.13 16.98
CA THR A 43 24.16 15.99 17.95
C THR A 43 23.64 17.29 17.32
N ILE A 44 24.41 17.93 16.43
CA ILE A 44 23.96 19.13 15.71
C ILE A 44 22.77 18.81 14.82
N ILE A 45 22.82 17.73 14.03
CA ILE A 45 21.71 17.33 13.16
C ILE A 45 20.48 16.97 14.00
N ALA A 46 20.66 16.21 15.08
CA ALA A 46 19.56 15.87 15.98
C ALA A 46 18.94 17.12 16.65
N ALA A 47 19.76 18.09 17.06
CA ALA A 47 19.29 19.35 17.65
C ALA A 47 18.50 20.20 16.63
N VAL A 48 18.95 20.26 15.37
CA VAL A 48 18.23 20.93 14.28
C VAL A 48 16.88 20.27 14.02
N VAL A 49 16.83 18.93 14.00
CA VAL A 49 15.57 18.18 13.84
C VAL A 49 14.60 18.49 14.98
N VAL A 50 15.08 18.54 16.23
CA VAL A 50 14.26 18.88 17.40
C VAL A 50 13.80 20.34 17.34
N LEU A 51 14.66 21.27 16.94
CA LEU A 51 14.30 22.70 16.83
C LEU A 51 13.20 22.90 15.77
N VAL A 52 13.34 22.28 14.60
CA VAL A 52 12.33 22.30 13.54
C VAL A 52 11.04 21.61 14.00
N ALA A 53 11.14 20.55 14.81
CA ALA A 53 9.99 19.87 15.39
C ALA A 53 9.20 20.76 16.35
N VAL A 54 9.89 21.45 17.27
CA VAL A 54 9.28 22.36 18.24
C VAL A 54 8.66 23.57 17.54
N MET A 55 9.36 24.15 16.57
CA MET A 55 8.80 25.23 15.74
C MET A 55 7.56 24.77 14.97
N GLY A 56 7.55 23.53 14.51
CA GLY A 56 6.40 22.94 13.83
C GLY A 56 5.21 22.65 14.73
N LEU A 57 5.43 22.39 16.01
CA LEU A 57 4.38 22.24 17.01
C LEU A 57 3.71 23.58 17.35
N VAL A 58 4.51 24.66 17.40
CA VAL A 58 4.04 26.01 17.74
C VAL A 58 3.39 26.71 16.54
N ARG A 59 3.89 26.47 15.32
CA ARG A 59 3.30 26.98 14.06
C ARG A 59 3.17 25.86 13.03
N PRO A 60 2.04 25.14 12.98
CA PRO A 60 1.84 24.03 12.05
C PRO A 60 1.93 24.46 10.59
N HIS A 61 1.59 25.71 10.27
CA HIS A 61 1.57 26.23 8.92
C HIS A 61 2.96 26.27 8.24
N SER A 62 4.06 26.35 9.02
CA SER A 62 5.43 26.33 8.50
C SER A 62 5.92 24.93 8.12
N VAL A 63 5.30 23.87 8.67
CA VAL A 63 5.68 22.46 8.41
C VAL A 63 4.97 21.89 7.19
N ARG A 64 3.93 22.59 6.70
CA ARG A 64 3.16 22.21 5.51
C ARG A 64 4.05 21.87 4.29
N PRO A 65 5.03 22.68 3.86
CA PRO A 65 5.84 22.35 2.69
C PRO A 65 6.68 21.08 2.89
N VAL A 66 7.20 20.84 4.11
CA VAL A 66 7.96 19.62 4.45
C VAL A 66 7.06 18.39 4.40
N TYR A 67 5.85 18.49 4.98
CA TYR A 67 4.86 17.41 4.93
C TYR A 67 4.49 17.07 3.48
N VAL A 68 4.21 18.07 2.65
CA VAL A 68 3.85 17.87 1.24
C VAL A 68 5.01 17.24 0.46
N ALA A 69 6.24 17.73 0.63
CA ALA A 69 7.42 17.16 -0.01
C ALA A 69 7.64 15.69 0.40
N TRP A 70 7.50 15.39 1.69
CA TRP A 70 7.60 14.03 2.21
C TRP A 70 6.50 13.11 1.66
N MET A 71 5.25 13.59 1.59
CA MET A 71 4.14 12.85 1.00
C MET A 71 4.31 12.63 -0.50
N CYS A 72 4.86 13.61 -1.24
CA CYS A 72 5.21 13.44 -2.65
C CYS A 72 6.28 12.35 -2.84
N ALA A 73 7.27 12.28 -1.95
CA ALA A 73 8.29 11.22 -2.00
C ALA A 73 7.74 9.85 -1.59
N ALA A 74 6.83 9.80 -0.61
CA ALA A 74 6.18 8.56 -0.16
C ALA A 74 5.17 8.01 -1.18
N TYR A 75 4.57 8.88 -2.00
CA TYR A 75 3.58 8.51 -3.00
C TYR A 75 4.01 7.40 -3.97
N PRO A 76 5.14 7.52 -4.71
CA PRO A 76 5.59 6.48 -5.64
C PRO A 76 5.92 5.18 -4.92
N ILE A 77 6.39 5.25 -3.67
CA ILE A 77 6.65 4.07 -2.83
C ILE A 77 5.33 3.34 -2.56
N GLY A 78 4.28 4.05 -2.13
CA GLY A 78 2.97 3.47 -1.89
C GLY A 78 2.36 2.85 -3.16
N TRP A 79 2.52 3.51 -4.31
CA TRP A 79 2.11 2.98 -5.61
C TRP A 79 2.86 1.68 -5.94
N LEU A 80 4.18 1.69 -5.80
CA LEU A 80 5.03 0.53 -6.09
C LEU A 80 4.69 -0.65 -5.17
N VAL A 81 4.58 -0.42 -3.87
CA VAL A 81 4.23 -1.46 -2.89
C VAL A 81 2.86 -2.07 -3.20
N SER A 82 1.87 -1.24 -3.57
CA SER A 82 0.54 -1.73 -3.95
C SER A 82 0.61 -2.64 -5.19
N HIS A 83 1.39 -2.25 -6.21
CA HIS A 83 1.58 -3.06 -7.42
C HIS A 83 2.38 -4.32 -7.14
N LEU A 84 3.42 -4.25 -6.34
CA LEU A 84 4.22 -5.40 -5.93
C LEU A 84 3.41 -6.39 -5.10
N LEU A 85 2.55 -5.91 -4.21
CA LEU A 85 1.69 -6.76 -3.41
C LEU A 85 0.64 -7.46 -4.29
N LEU A 86 0.01 -6.73 -5.21
CA LEU A 86 -0.91 -7.32 -6.18
C LEU A 86 -0.21 -8.34 -7.08
N ALA A 87 0.96 -8.00 -7.61
CA ALA A 87 1.77 -8.89 -8.42
C ALA A 87 2.20 -10.13 -7.62
N GLY A 88 2.65 -9.94 -6.38
CA GLY A 88 3.00 -11.02 -5.47
C GLY A 88 1.84 -11.99 -5.23
N VAL A 89 0.66 -11.47 -4.89
CA VAL A 89 -0.55 -12.30 -4.73
C VAL A 89 -0.89 -13.04 -6.02
N PHE A 90 -0.85 -12.36 -7.16
CA PHE A 90 -1.19 -12.96 -8.44
C PHE A 90 -0.21 -14.06 -8.86
N TYR A 91 1.09 -13.80 -8.78
CA TYR A 91 2.12 -14.72 -9.26
C TYR A 91 2.52 -15.80 -8.25
N LEU A 92 2.41 -15.53 -6.94
CA LEU A 92 2.81 -16.49 -5.90
C LEU A 92 1.63 -17.30 -5.33
N LEU A 93 0.39 -16.83 -5.45
CA LEU A 93 -0.78 -17.55 -4.95
C LEU A 93 -1.68 -18.02 -6.09
N ILE A 94 -2.17 -17.08 -6.90
CA ILE A 94 -3.16 -17.39 -7.95
C ILE A 94 -2.56 -18.26 -9.06
N THR A 95 -1.39 -17.87 -9.56
CA THR A 95 -0.71 -18.57 -10.67
C THR A 95 -0.31 -20.02 -10.31
N PRO A 96 0.34 -20.30 -9.16
CA PRO A 96 0.65 -21.68 -8.81
C PRO A 96 -0.61 -22.49 -8.50
N LEU A 97 -1.64 -21.89 -7.91
CA LEU A 97 -2.93 -22.57 -7.73
C LEU A 97 -3.54 -22.98 -9.08
N ALA A 98 -3.53 -22.08 -10.07
CA ALA A 98 -3.97 -22.39 -11.43
C ALA A 98 -3.09 -23.46 -12.09
N CYS A 99 -1.77 -23.42 -11.88
CA CYS A 99 -0.83 -24.42 -12.37
C CYS A 99 -1.14 -25.81 -11.79
N VAL A 100 -1.36 -25.91 -10.48
CA VAL A 100 -1.75 -27.15 -9.80
C VAL A 100 -3.07 -27.68 -10.35
N LEU A 101 -4.09 -26.82 -10.50
CA LEU A 101 -5.37 -27.22 -11.10
C LEU A 101 -5.21 -27.76 -12.53
N ARG A 102 -4.34 -27.11 -13.32
CA ARG A 102 -4.02 -27.53 -14.69
C ARG A 102 -3.29 -28.88 -14.73
N TRP A 103 -2.34 -29.11 -13.84
CA TRP A 103 -1.65 -30.40 -13.69
C TRP A 103 -2.57 -31.51 -13.17
N THR A 104 -3.53 -31.20 -12.30
CA THR A 104 -4.52 -32.18 -11.82
C THR A 104 -5.58 -32.51 -12.89
N GLY A 105 -5.50 -31.92 -14.09
CA GLY A 105 -6.44 -32.14 -15.19
C GLY A 105 -7.85 -31.59 -14.94
N ARG A 106 -8.04 -30.76 -13.91
CA ARG A 106 -9.34 -30.20 -13.54
C ARG A 106 -9.61 -28.94 -14.37
N ASP A 107 -10.35 -29.11 -15.45
CA ASP A 107 -10.86 -27.99 -16.25
C ASP A 107 -12.27 -27.58 -15.78
N LYS A 108 -12.35 -26.89 -14.63
CA LYS A 108 -13.64 -26.41 -14.10
C LYS A 108 -14.26 -25.29 -14.93
N LEU A 109 -13.44 -24.59 -15.73
CA LEU A 109 -13.89 -23.46 -16.53
C LEU A 109 -14.24 -23.87 -17.97
N GLY A 110 -14.02 -25.13 -18.36
CA GLY A 110 -14.28 -25.62 -19.72
C GLY A 110 -13.46 -24.89 -20.78
N LEU A 111 -12.23 -24.49 -20.42
CA LEU A 111 -11.35 -23.68 -21.28
C LEU A 111 -10.59 -24.53 -22.31
N ARG A 112 -10.59 -25.86 -22.18
CA ARG A 112 -9.99 -26.76 -23.17
C ARG A 112 -10.78 -26.71 -24.47
N PHE A 113 -10.07 -26.48 -25.56
CA PHE A 113 -10.62 -26.50 -26.91
C PHE A 113 -10.95 -27.95 -27.30
N ASP A 114 -12.19 -28.18 -27.72
CA ASP A 114 -12.68 -29.46 -28.26
C ASP A 114 -12.89 -29.32 -29.78
N PRO A 115 -11.92 -29.74 -30.60
CA PRO A 115 -12.02 -29.63 -32.06
C PRO A 115 -13.12 -30.52 -32.68
N GLY A 116 -13.71 -31.46 -31.93
CA GLY A 116 -14.83 -32.30 -32.38
C GLY A 116 -16.21 -31.74 -32.02
N GLY A 117 -16.28 -30.68 -31.21
CA GLY A 117 -17.54 -30.11 -30.74
C GLY A 117 -18.25 -29.29 -31.82
N ALA A 118 -19.50 -29.64 -32.15
CA ALA A 118 -20.33 -28.84 -33.04
C ALA A 118 -20.64 -27.43 -32.49
N THR A 119 -20.55 -27.26 -31.16
CA THR A 119 -20.80 -25.99 -30.48
C THR A 119 -20.25 -25.99 -29.05
N TYR A 120 -19.69 -24.85 -28.61
CA TYR A 120 -19.25 -24.63 -27.22
C TYR A 120 -20.37 -24.08 -26.31
N TRP A 121 -21.59 -23.90 -26.84
CA TRP A 121 -22.71 -23.38 -26.08
C TRP A 121 -23.12 -24.37 -24.97
N GLN A 122 -22.91 -23.99 -23.71
CA GLN A 122 -23.44 -24.72 -22.56
C GLN A 122 -24.92 -24.38 -22.37
N ARG A 123 -25.80 -25.40 -22.31
CA ARG A 123 -27.21 -25.19 -21.99
C ARG A 123 -27.34 -24.63 -20.57
N ARG A 124 -27.92 -23.43 -20.48
CA ARG A 124 -28.26 -22.84 -19.20
C ARG A 124 -29.34 -23.71 -18.51
N PRO A 125 -29.18 -24.05 -17.23
CA PRO A 125 -30.24 -24.73 -16.49
C PRO A 125 -31.51 -23.86 -16.46
N PRO A 126 -32.70 -24.48 -16.37
CA PRO A 126 -33.96 -23.76 -16.32
C PRO A 126 -33.94 -22.71 -15.21
N ALA A 127 -34.50 -21.53 -15.51
CA ALA A 127 -34.54 -20.45 -14.54
C ALA A 127 -35.26 -20.91 -13.27
N PRO A 128 -34.71 -20.63 -12.07
CA PRO A 128 -35.38 -20.99 -10.84
C PRO A 128 -36.75 -20.29 -10.74
N PRO A 129 -37.69 -20.88 -9.97
CA PRO A 129 -39.01 -20.28 -9.74
C PRO A 129 -38.89 -18.85 -9.22
N ARG A 130 -39.83 -17.97 -9.62
CA ARG A 130 -39.81 -16.55 -9.23
C ARG A 130 -39.82 -16.38 -7.71
N GLU A 131 -40.44 -17.31 -6.97
CA GLU A 131 -40.48 -17.27 -5.50
C GLU A 131 -39.09 -17.38 -4.86
N ARG A 132 -38.11 -17.99 -5.54
CA ARG A 132 -36.75 -18.16 -5.03
C ARG A 132 -36.00 -16.84 -4.94
N TYR A 133 -36.32 -15.84 -5.76
CA TYR A 133 -35.73 -14.51 -5.66
C TYR A 133 -36.15 -13.78 -4.38
N PHE A 134 -37.27 -14.16 -3.78
CA PHE A 134 -37.76 -13.60 -2.52
C PHE A 134 -37.20 -14.29 -1.27
N ARG A 135 -36.43 -15.38 -1.43
CA ARG A 135 -35.78 -16.09 -0.33
C ARG A 135 -34.28 -16.02 -0.52
N GLN A 136 -33.65 -15.03 0.11
CA GLN A 136 -32.22 -14.76 -0.04
C GLN A 136 -31.33 -15.66 0.85
N PHE A 137 -31.96 -16.47 1.73
CA PHE A 137 -31.31 -17.44 2.61
C PHE A 137 -32.08 -18.76 2.61
#